data_AF-A0A965B2V4-F1
#
_entry.id   AF-A0A965B2V4-F1
#
_cell.length_a   1.000
_cell.length_b   1.000
_cell.length_c   1.000
_cell.angle_alpha   90.00
_cell.angle_beta   90.00
_cell.angle_gamma   90.00
#
_symmetry.space_group_name_H-M   'P 1'
#
loop_
_entity.id
_entity.type
_entity.pdbx_description
1 polymer ?
#
loop_
_entity_poly.entity_id
_entity_poly.type
_entity_poly.pdbx_seq_one_letter_code
_entity_poly.pdbx_strand_id
1 'polypeptide(L)'
;MTIHEHDRLHGEGADQAESALVDRLLAGEPYAVAFGGQGASSWLANLEELVTTAGIEAELRQIVAEADLVLAPIATELVVVRPIGFEPMRWVRALAADEPVPSEHQLTSAAVSLPGILLTQIAAIRALARQGLDFAAAPPVALAGHSQGVLGEEALRAGGARDVDLLV
;
A
#
# COMPACT_ATOMS: atom_id res chain seq x y z
N MET A 1 -16.37 64.91 11.76
CA MET A 1 -16.77 63.73 12.54
C MET A 1 -17.26 62.69 11.54
N THR A 2 -16.34 61.87 11.06
CA THR A 2 -16.57 60.81 10.07
C THR A 2 -16.91 59.52 10.81
N ILE A 3 -18.05 58.91 10.50
CA ILE A 3 -18.41 57.57 10.97
C ILE A 3 -18.52 56.70 9.73
N HIS A 4 -17.60 55.74 9.63
CA HIS A 4 -17.56 54.71 8.61
C HIS A 4 -18.54 53.60 9.01
N GLU A 5 -19.62 53.41 8.25
CA GLU A 5 -20.34 52.14 8.24
C GLU A 5 -19.87 51.35 7.03
N HIS A 6 -18.99 50.38 7.29
CA HIS A 6 -18.71 49.31 6.35
C HIS A 6 -19.89 48.34 6.39
N ASP A 7 -20.61 48.32 5.28
CA ASP A 7 -21.55 47.27 4.90
C ASP A 7 -20.83 45.91 5.02
N ARG A 8 -21.30 45.10 5.97
CA ARG A 8 -20.77 43.75 6.19
C ARG A 8 -21.25 42.88 5.04
N LEU A 9 -20.43 42.79 4.00
CA LEU A 9 -20.51 41.70 3.04
C LEU A 9 -20.42 40.40 3.82
N HIS A 10 -21.52 39.64 3.76
CA HIS A 10 -21.60 38.26 4.19
C HIS A 10 -20.40 37.49 3.63
N GLY A 11 -19.52 37.06 4.52
CA GLY A 11 -18.43 36.16 4.17
C GLY A 11 -19.01 34.79 3.85
N GLU A 12 -19.16 34.48 2.56
CA GLU A 12 -19.31 33.12 2.02
C GLU A 12 -18.03 32.27 2.20
N GLY A 13 -17.25 32.54 3.25
CA GLY A 13 -15.92 31.95 3.47
C GLY A 13 -15.76 31.23 4.80
N ALA A 14 -16.84 31.08 5.58
CA ALA A 14 -16.79 30.45 6.91
C ALA A 14 -17.36 29.01 6.96
N ASP A 15 -17.99 28.53 5.88
CA ASP A 15 -18.60 27.18 5.82
C ASP A 15 -17.70 26.10 5.20
N GLN A 16 -16.48 26.45 4.77
CA GLN A 16 -15.40 25.49 4.53
C GLN A 16 -14.71 25.13 5.85
N ALA A 17 -15.47 24.66 6.84
CA ALA A 17 -14.86 23.83 7.88
C ALA A 17 -14.09 22.71 7.15
N GLU A 18 -12.77 22.67 7.33
CA GLU A 18 -11.82 21.82 6.58
C GLU A 18 -12.37 20.40 6.40
N SER A 19 -12.98 20.13 5.24
CA SER A 19 -13.50 18.79 4.93
C SER A 19 -12.33 17.82 4.87
N ALA A 20 -12.52 16.62 5.42
CA ALA A 20 -11.46 15.62 5.42
C ALA A 20 -11.05 15.34 3.96
N LEU A 21 -9.76 15.08 3.73
CA LEU A 21 -9.26 14.82 2.38
C LEU A 21 -10.08 13.72 1.68
N VAL A 22 -10.42 12.65 2.40
CA VAL A 22 -11.24 11.56 1.87
C VAL A 22 -12.61 12.05 1.37
N ASP A 23 -13.27 12.96 2.09
CA ASP A 23 -14.59 13.49 1.69
C ASP A 23 -14.47 14.29 0.39
N ARG A 24 -13.39 15.05 0.24
CA ARG A 24 -13.13 15.83 -0.98
C ARG A 24 -12.85 14.93 -2.18
N LEU A 25 -12.05 13.88 -1.98
CA LEU A 25 -11.78 12.89 -3.03
C LEU A 25 -13.07 12.17 -3.45
N LEU A 26 -13.90 11.76 -2.49
CA LEU A 26 -15.20 11.13 -2.73
C LEU A 26 -16.22 12.08 -3.37
N ALA A 27 -16.11 13.39 -3.12
CA ALA A 27 -16.89 14.43 -3.79
C ALA A 27 -16.42 14.72 -5.23
N GLY A 28 -15.35 14.06 -5.71
CA GLY A 28 -14.87 14.13 -7.09
C GLY A 28 -13.70 15.08 -7.31
N GLU A 29 -12.98 15.49 -6.26
CA GLU A 29 -11.73 16.24 -6.44
C GLU A 29 -10.69 15.39 -7.21
N PRO A 30 -10.13 15.89 -8.33
CA PRO A 30 -9.17 15.13 -9.12
C PRO A 30 -7.89 14.80 -8.33
N TYR A 31 -7.48 13.54 -8.36
CA TYR A 31 -6.25 13.08 -7.72
C TYR A 31 -5.57 11.98 -8.53
N ALA A 32 -4.28 11.77 -8.30
CA ALA A 32 -3.50 10.70 -8.91
C ALA A 32 -2.87 9.82 -7.83
N VAL A 33 -2.65 8.54 -8.15
CA VAL A 33 -1.93 7.61 -7.27
C VAL A 33 -0.60 7.24 -7.91
N ALA A 34 0.48 7.38 -7.12
CA ALA A 34 1.82 7.05 -7.56
C ALA A 34 2.41 5.94 -6.69
N PHE A 35 3.05 4.97 -7.34
CA PHE A 35 3.72 3.85 -6.70
C PHE A 35 5.23 3.99 -6.81
N GLY A 36 5.90 3.97 -5.65
CA GLY A 36 7.35 3.98 -5.56
C GLY A 36 7.99 2.71 -6.13
N GLY A 37 9.24 2.81 -6.54
CA GLY A 37 10.05 1.66 -6.93
C GLY A 37 10.90 1.12 -5.78
N GLN A 38 11.84 0.23 -6.13
CA GLN A 38 12.87 -0.25 -5.22
C GLN A 38 13.70 0.93 -4.67
N GLY A 39 13.89 0.98 -3.36
CA GLY A 39 14.68 1.99 -2.68
C GLY A 39 15.26 1.46 -1.37
N ALA A 40 15.86 2.32 -0.55
CA ALA A 40 16.27 2.00 0.83
C ALA A 40 15.04 1.86 1.77
N SER A 41 13.95 1.27 1.27
CA SER A 41 12.67 1.15 1.95
C SER A 41 12.71 0.00 2.95
N SER A 42 12.38 0.30 4.20
CA SER A 42 12.11 -0.70 5.24
C SER A 42 10.72 -1.34 5.02
N TRP A 43 10.57 -2.06 3.90
CA TRP A 43 9.29 -2.60 3.45
C TRP A 43 8.62 -3.49 4.50
N LEU A 44 9.41 -4.24 5.28
CA LEU A 44 8.93 -5.14 6.32
C LEU A 44 8.32 -4.35 7.49
N ALA A 45 8.97 -3.27 7.93
CA ALA A 45 8.44 -2.42 9.00
C ALA A 45 7.15 -1.71 8.56
N ASN A 46 7.13 -1.18 7.34
CA ASN A 46 5.91 -0.55 6.78
C ASN A 46 4.78 -1.58 6.63
N LEU A 47 5.10 -2.81 6.22
CA LEU A 47 4.12 -3.88 6.10
C LEU A 47 3.56 -4.28 7.47
N GLU A 48 4.41 -4.40 8.48
CA GLU A 48 4.00 -4.68 9.86
C GLU A 48 3.06 -3.59 10.37
N GLU A 49 3.44 -2.32 10.23
CA GLU A 49 2.62 -1.18 10.65
C GLU A 49 1.24 -1.21 9.97
N LEU A 50 1.19 -1.43 8.64
CA LEU A 50 -0.06 -1.53 7.90
C LEU A 50 -0.92 -2.72 8.35
N VAL A 51 -0.31 -3.87 8.61
CA VAL A 51 -1.01 -5.06 9.10
C VAL A 51 -1.62 -4.80 10.47
N THR A 52 -0.85 -4.20 11.38
CA THR A 52 -1.25 -3.88 12.75
C THR A 52 -2.35 -2.82 12.79
N THR A 53 -2.24 -1.78 11.97
CA THR A 53 -3.18 -0.63 12.00
C THR A 53 -4.47 -0.86 11.21
N ALA A 54 -4.42 -1.60 10.09
CA ALA A 54 -5.57 -1.80 9.21
C ALA A 54 -6.30 -3.14 9.43
N GLY A 55 -5.73 -4.08 10.18
CA GLY A 55 -6.33 -5.40 10.46
C GLY A 55 -6.43 -6.30 9.22
N ILE A 56 -5.55 -6.11 8.24
CA ILE A 56 -5.55 -6.78 6.92
C ILE A 56 -4.78 -8.12 6.91
N GLU A 57 -4.33 -8.61 8.07
CA GLU A 57 -3.46 -9.79 8.18
C GLU A 57 -4.01 -11.04 7.49
N ALA A 58 -5.32 -11.32 7.65
CA ALA A 58 -5.95 -12.51 7.07
C ALA A 58 -5.96 -12.49 5.53
N GLU A 59 -6.25 -11.32 4.96
CA GLU A 59 -6.31 -11.12 3.50
C GLU A 59 -4.91 -11.26 2.88
N LEU A 60 -3.89 -10.62 3.48
CA LEU A 60 -2.51 -10.73 2.99
C LEU A 60 -1.96 -12.15 3.16
N ARG A 61 -2.30 -12.86 4.24
CA ARG A 61 -1.93 -14.28 4.39
C ARG A 61 -2.51 -15.13 3.28
N GLN A 62 -3.75 -14.90 2.89
CA GLN A 62 -4.39 -15.64 1.82
C GLN A 62 -3.65 -15.41 0.49
N ILE A 63 -3.36 -14.15 0.15
CA ILE A 63 -2.61 -13.81 -1.07
C ILE A 63 -1.24 -14.51 -1.09
N VAL A 64 -0.48 -14.44 0.01
CA VAL A 64 0.85 -15.09 0.11
C VAL A 64 0.74 -16.61 -0.01
N ALA A 65 -0.25 -17.22 0.65
CA ALA A 65 -0.45 -18.67 0.58
C ALA A 65 -0.85 -19.14 -0.82
N GLU A 66 -1.67 -18.37 -1.53
CA GLU A 66 -2.05 -18.67 -2.91
C GLU A 66 -0.84 -18.51 -3.87
N ALA A 67 -0.02 -17.48 -3.67
CA ALA A 67 1.23 -17.31 -4.42
C ALA A 67 2.20 -18.48 -4.19
N ASP A 68 2.33 -18.97 -2.95
CA ASP A 68 3.14 -20.15 -2.63
C ASP A 68 2.64 -21.41 -3.36
N LEU A 69 1.32 -21.59 -3.51
CA LEU A 69 0.75 -22.70 -4.29
C LEU A 69 1.12 -22.61 -5.77
N VAL A 70 1.09 -21.42 -6.35
CA VAL A 70 1.48 -21.18 -7.74
C VAL A 70 2.97 -21.45 -7.95
N LEU A 71 3.81 -21.08 -6.98
CA LEU A 71 5.27 -21.27 -7.04
C LEU A 71 5.72 -22.70 -6.67
N ALA A 72 4.84 -23.52 -6.09
CA ALA A 72 5.17 -24.88 -5.64
C ALA A 72 5.87 -25.76 -6.71
N PRO A 73 5.51 -25.73 -8.02
CA PRO A 73 6.17 -26.52 -9.04
C PRO A 73 7.65 -26.17 -9.27
N ILE A 74 8.07 -24.96 -8.92
CA ILE A 74 9.44 -24.44 -9.11
C ILE A 74 10.15 -24.13 -7.77
N ALA A 75 9.63 -24.65 -6.66
CA ALA A 75 10.12 -24.32 -5.32
C ALA A 75 11.61 -24.68 -5.14
N THR A 76 12.08 -25.75 -5.78
CA THR A 76 13.48 -26.21 -5.66
C THR A 76 14.45 -25.23 -6.35
N GLU A 77 14.05 -24.70 -7.50
CA GLU A 77 14.80 -23.70 -8.25
C GLU A 77 14.85 -22.36 -7.49
N LEU A 78 13.73 -21.98 -6.85
CA LEU A 78 13.63 -20.73 -6.10
C LEU A 78 14.54 -20.68 -4.87
N VAL A 79 14.83 -21.82 -4.23
CA VAL A 79 15.75 -21.89 -3.07
C VAL A 79 17.15 -21.35 -3.42
N VAL A 80 17.58 -21.47 -4.68
CA VAL A 80 18.89 -20.98 -5.14
C VAL A 80 18.98 -19.46 -5.07
N VAL A 81 17.89 -18.76 -5.39
CA VAL A 81 17.83 -17.29 -5.45
C VAL A 81 17.23 -16.67 -4.18
N ARG A 82 16.52 -17.46 -3.37
CA ARG A 82 15.93 -17.05 -2.08
C ARG A 82 16.31 -18.04 -0.97
N PRO A 83 17.56 -18.03 -0.48
CA PRO A 83 18.04 -19.04 0.48
C PRO A 83 17.30 -18.99 1.84
N ILE A 84 16.70 -17.86 2.20
CA ILE A 84 15.88 -17.72 3.41
C ILE A 84 14.39 -17.98 3.17
N GLY A 85 13.99 -18.31 1.94
CA GLY A 85 12.60 -18.33 1.51
C GLY A 85 11.97 -16.93 1.43
N PHE A 86 10.65 -16.89 1.43
CA PHE A 86 9.86 -15.66 1.51
C PHE A 86 8.65 -15.93 2.39
N GLU A 87 8.74 -15.56 3.66
CA GLU A 87 7.69 -15.82 4.66
C GLU A 87 7.25 -14.49 5.31
N PRO A 88 6.77 -13.50 4.53
CA PRO A 88 6.57 -12.13 5.00
C PRO A 88 5.62 -12.05 6.19
N MET A 89 4.55 -12.86 6.20
CA MET A 89 3.59 -12.87 7.32
C MET A 89 4.18 -13.47 8.60
N ARG A 90 5.18 -14.35 8.51
CA ARG A 90 5.92 -14.83 9.68
C ARG A 90 6.87 -13.74 10.19
N TRP A 91 7.55 -13.05 9.28
CA TRP A 91 8.48 -11.97 9.64
C TRP A 91 7.76 -10.75 10.24
N VAL A 92 6.55 -10.41 9.75
CA VAL A 92 5.69 -9.37 10.34
C VAL A 92 5.37 -9.71 11.80
N ARG A 93 4.95 -10.95 12.07
CA ARG A 93 4.64 -11.39 13.44
C ARG A 93 5.87 -11.39 14.34
N ALA A 94 7.00 -11.84 13.82
CA ALA A 94 8.26 -11.81 14.56
C ALA A 94 8.67 -10.35 14.87
N LEU A 95 8.57 -9.45 13.91
CA LEU A 95 8.87 -8.03 14.10
C LEU A 95 7.97 -7.39 15.16
N ALA A 96 6.66 -7.64 15.11
CA ALA A 96 5.71 -7.14 16.09
C ALA A 96 5.92 -7.71 17.51
N ALA A 97 6.61 -8.85 17.63
CA ALA A 97 6.94 -9.51 18.89
C ALA A 97 8.39 -9.21 19.37
N ASP A 98 9.10 -8.28 18.73
CA ASP A 98 10.53 -8.02 18.95
C ASP A 98 11.40 -9.29 18.83
N GLU A 99 10.97 -10.26 18.02
CA GLU A 99 11.69 -11.49 17.72
C GLU A 99 12.65 -11.30 16.52
N PRO A 100 13.69 -12.16 16.38
CA PRO A 100 14.61 -12.07 15.25
C PRO A 100 13.91 -12.20 13.89
N VAL A 101 14.12 -11.21 13.03
CA VAL A 101 13.75 -11.19 11.62
C VAL A 101 14.98 -11.40 10.73
N PRO A 102 14.83 -11.67 9.42
CA PRO A 102 15.97 -11.71 8.50
C PRO A 102 16.79 -10.42 8.54
N SER A 103 18.09 -10.52 8.29
CA SER A 103 18.98 -9.36 8.31
C SER A 103 18.63 -8.36 7.21
N GLU A 104 19.02 -7.10 7.40
CA GLU A 104 18.81 -6.04 6.39
C GLU A 104 19.36 -6.43 5.01
N HIS A 105 20.54 -7.07 4.97
CA HIS A 105 21.12 -7.58 3.72
C HIS A 105 20.22 -8.63 3.03
N GLN A 106 19.56 -9.49 3.81
CA GLN A 106 18.62 -10.47 3.27
C GLN A 106 17.33 -9.79 2.79
N LEU A 107 16.79 -8.85 3.57
CA LEU A 107 15.57 -8.12 3.26
C LEU A 107 15.70 -7.16 2.07
N THR A 108 16.92 -6.71 1.75
CA THR A 108 17.21 -5.83 0.60
C THR A 108 17.53 -6.59 -0.68
N SER A 109 17.85 -7.89 -0.60
CA SER A 109 18.09 -8.72 -1.79
C SER A 109 16.89 -8.71 -2.73
N ALA A 110 17.10 -8.53 -4.04
CA ALA A 110 16.02 -8.32 -5.00
C ALA A 110 14.95 -9.43 -4.98
N ALA A 111 15.36 -10.67 -4.80
CA ALA A 111 14.45 -11.81 -4.77
C ALA A 111 13.50 -11.83 -3.54
N VAL A 112 13.81 -11.02 -2.51
CA VAL A 112 12.99 -10.84 -1.30
C VAL A 112 12.33 -9.46 -1.28
N SER A 113 13.09 -8.40 -1.57
CA SER A 113 12.61 -7.03 -1.51
C SER A 113 11.59 -6.70 -2.58
N LEU A 114 11.72 -7.24 -3.80
CA LEU A 114 10.74 -6.97 -4.86
C LEU A 114 9.33 -7.46 -4.46
N PRO A 115 9.10 -8.76 -4.18
CA PRO A 115 7.77 -9.21 -3.75
C PRO A 115 7.36 -8.61 -2.41
N GLY A 116 8.30 -8.32 -1.50
CA GLY A 116 8.02 -7.63 -0.24
C GLY A 116 7.43 -6.23 -0.43
N ILE A 117 8.06 -5.40 -1.28
CA ILE A 117 7.59 -4.05 -1.60
C ILE A 117 6.22 -4.08 -2.28
N LEU A 118 6.03 -4.99 -3.23
CA LEU A 118 4.72 -5.15 -3.89
C LEU A 118 3.64 -5.54 -2.87
N LEU A 119 3.92 -6.49 -1.98
CA LEU A 119 2.98 -6.87 -0.92
C LEU A 119 2.66 -5.69 0.00
N THR A 120 3.64 -4.86 0.35
CA THR A 120 3.42 -3.61 1.11
C THR A 120 2.55 -2.61 0.34
N GLN A 121 2.71 -2.49 -0.97
CA GLN A 121 1.86 -1.62 -1.81
C GLN A 121 0.41 -2.13 -1.87
N ILE A 122 0.21 -3.44 -2.05
CA ILE A 122 -1.11 -4.08 -1.96
C ILE A 122 -1.72 -3.83 -0.58
N ALA A 123 -0.95 -4.01 0.50
CA ALA A 123 -1.39 -3.73 1.86
C ALA A 123 -1.84 -2.28 2.04
N ALA A 124 -1.11 -1.30 1.48
CA ALA A 124 -1.47 0.10 1.53
C ALA A 124 -2.79 0.40 0.78
N ILE A 125 -3.00 -0.22 -0.40
CA ILE A 125 -4.27 -0.12 -1.14
C ILE A 125 -5.44 -0.62 -0.28
N ARG A 126 -5.30 -1.79 0.36
CA ARG A 126 -6.33 -2.35 1.24
C ARG A 126 -6.56 -1.52 2.49
N ALA A 127 -5.49 -0.97 3.07
CA ALA A 127 -5.57 -0.09 4.23
C ALA A 127 -6.34 1.20 3.91
N LEU A 128 -6.06 1.84 2.77
CA LEU A 128 -6.78 3.03 2.32
C LEU A 128 -8.27 2.75 2.07
N ALA A 129 -8.59 1.61 1.46
CA ALA A 129 -9.98 1.18 1.28
C ALA A 129 -10.70 1.01 2.63
N ARG A 130 -10.05 0.41 3.64
CA ARG A 130 -10.61 0.28 5.00
C ARG A 130 -10.74 1.61 5.73
N GLN A 131 -9.94 2.60 5.38
CA GLN A 131 -10.04 3.97 5.89
C GLN A 131 -11.08 4.82 5.14
N GLY A 132 -11.80 4.25 4.17
CA GLY A 132 -12.91 4.90 3.47
C GLY A 132 -12.58 5.44 2.08
N LEU A 133 -11.35 5.28 1.58
CA LEU A 133 -11.01 5.62 0.21
C LEU A 133 -11.24 4.41 -0.71
N ASP A 134 -12.47 4.26 -1.20
CA ASP A 134 -12.79 3.27 -2.22
C ASP A 134 -12.40 3.79 -3.62
N PHE A 135 -11.33 3.22 -4.18
CA PHE A 135 -10.82 3.56 -5.51
C PHE A 135 -11.79 3.22 -6.66
N ALA A 136 -12.79 2.35 -6.43
CA ALA A 136 -13.83 2.10 -7.43
C ALA A 136 -14.90 3.20 -7.41
N ALA A 137 -15.26 3.69 -6.22
CA ALA A 137 -16.23 4.78 -6.06
C ALA A 137 -15.66 6.15 -6.41
N ALA A 138 -14.40 6.40 -6.06
CA ALA A 138 -13.66 7.62 -6.40
C ALA A 138 -12.38 7.25 -7.16
N PRO A 139 -12.45 6.99 -8.48
CA PRO A 139 -11.27 6.58 -9.25
C PRO A 139 -10.27 7.73 -9.41
N PRO A 140 -8.95 7.47 -9.28
CA PRO A 140 -7.94 8.48 -9.57
C PRO A 140 -7.93 8.81 -11.07
N VAL A 141 -7.63 10.06 -11.41
CA VAL A 141 -7.53 10.50 -12.82
C VAL A 141 -6.28 10.00 -13.52
N ALA A 142 -5.26 9.59 -12.75
CA ALA A 142 -4.03 9.00 -13.26
C ALA A 142 -3.41 8.02 -12.25
N LEU A 143 -2.74 7.01 -12.78
CA LEU A 143 -1.86 6.11 -12.05
C LEU A 143 -0.43 6.25 -12.61
N ALA A 144 0.58 6.15 -11.75
CA ALA A 144 1.97 6.18 -12.15
C ALA A 144 2.84 5.23 -11.32
N GLY A 145 3.50 4.26 -11.97
CA GLY A 145 4.53 3.43 -11.34
C GLY A 145 5.95 3.85 -11.67
N HIS A 146 6.81 4.06 -10.66
CA HIS A 146 8.24 4.31 -10.86
C HIS A 146 9.05 2.99 -10.79
N SER A 147 9.76 2.63 -11.87
CA SER A 147 10.55 1.39 -11.93
C SER A 147 9.68 0.17 -11.58
N GLN A 148 9.92 -0.50 -10.45
CA GLN A 148 9.07 -1.60 -9.95
C GLN A 148 7.63 -1.18 -9.65
N GLY A 149 7.38 0.09 -9.31
CA GLY A 149 6.06 0.59 -8.93
C GLY A 149 4.96 0.36 -9.99
N VAL A 150 5.34 0.04 -11.23
CA VAL A 150 4.39 -0.39 -12.28
C VAL A 150 3.58 -1.64 -11.87
N LEU A 151 4.12 -2.49 -10.99
CA LEU A 151 3.40 -3.64 -10.44
C LEU A 151 2.31 -3.22 -9.44
N GLY A 152 2.59 -2.23 -8.58
CA GLY A 152 1.59 -1.65 -7.68
C GLY A 152 0.49 -0.90 -8.45
N GLU A 153 0.86 -0.21 -9.52
CA GLU A 153 -0.11 0.38 -10.46
C GLU A 153 -1.03 -0.70 -11.05
N GLU A 154 -0.47 -1.80 -11.53
CA GLU A 154 -1.27 -2.90 -12.10
C GLU A 154 -2.15 -3.57 -11.04
N ALA A 155 -1.66 -3.75 -9.81
CA ALA A 155 -2.46 -4.30 -8.71
C ALA A 155 -3.70 -3.44 -8.42
N LEU A 156 -3.52 -2.11 -8.34
CA LEU A 156 -4.62 -1.17 -8.15
C LEU A 156 -5.59 -1.19 -9.35
N ARG A 157 -5.06 -1.18 -10.57
CA ARG A 157 -5.84 -1.22 -11.81
C ARG A 157 -6.68 -2.50 -11.92
N ALA A 158 -6.14 -3.63 -11.48
CA ALA A 158 -6.80 -4.93 -11.49
C ALA A 158 -7.84 -5.08 -10.35
N GLY A 159 -7.94 -4.12 -9.43
CA GLY A 159 -8.89 -4.18 -8.32
C GLY A 159 -8.69 -5.41 -7.43
N GLY A 160 -7.45 -5.90 -7.31
CA GLY A 160 -7.13 -7.08 -6.51
C GLY A 160 -7.22 -8.43 -7.23
N ALA A 161 -7.74 -8.49 -8.45
CA ALA A 161 -7.95 -9.75 -9.16
C ALA A 161 -6.64 -10.43 -9.61
N ARG A 162 -5.52 -9.69 -9.61
CA ARG A 162 -4.20 -10.16 -10.07
C ARG A 162 -3.13 -10.14 -8.97
N ASP A 163 -3.52 -9.89 -7.71
CA ASP A 163 -2.56 -9.72 -6.61
C ASP A 163 -1.66 -10.95 -6.43
N VAL A 164 -2.22 -12.16 -6.61
CA VAL A 164 -1.48 -13.42 -6.56
C VAL A 164 -0.53 -13.55 -7.74
N ASP A 165 -1.02 -13.33 -8.96
CA ASP A 165 -0.23 -13.45 -10.20
C ASP A 165 0.94 -12.45 -10.27
N LEU A 166 0.82 -11.29 -9.62
CA LEU A 166 1.86 -10.27 -9.60
C LEU A 166 2.99 -10.59 -8.60
N LEU A 167 2.74 -11.47 -7.63
CA LEU A 167 3.72 -11.86 -6.62
C LEU A 167 4.61 -13.05 -7.01
N VAL A 168 4.35 -13.69 -8.16
CA VAL A 168 4.99 -14.93 -8.61
C VAL A 168 5.94 -14.76 -9.78
#